data_AF-A0A3Q0ILB4-F1
#
_entry.id   AF-A0A3Q0ILB4-F1
#
_cell.length_a   1.000
_cell.length_b   1.000
_cell.length_c   1.000
_cell.angle_alpha   90.00
_cell.angle_beta   90.00
_cell.angle_gamma   90.00
#
_symmetry.space_group_name_H-M   'P 1'
#
loop_
_entity.id
_entity.type
_entity.pdbx_description
1 polymer ?
#
loop_
_entity_poly.entity_id
_entity_poly.type
_entity_poly.pdbx_seq_one_letter_code
_entity_poly.pdbx_strand_id
1 'polypeptide(L)'
;MPREEEGKLMYGMLFSLKSFVSKISPLDSKTGFLSYKTTKYALHLYETPTGLKFVLNTDVQAQDVRKFLASVYSKVYVEYVVKNPLINPREPIKSDLFQNALDALVKESSISLKL
;
A
#
# COMPACT_ATOMS: atom_id res chain seq x y z
N MET A 1 -7.66 12.42 14.89
CA MET A 1 -8.81 11.94 14.13
C MET A 1 -8.91 10.42 14.34
N PRO A 2 -10.09 9.78 14.37
CA PRO A 2 -10.18 8.33 14.47
C PRO A 2 -9.51 7.66 13.26
N ARG A 3 -8.80 6.54 13.46
CA ARG A 3 -8.07 5.82 12.39
C ARG A 3 -8.97 5.44 11.20
N GLU A 4 -10.25 5.15 11.46
CA GLU A 4 -11.21 4.81 10.40
C GLU A 4 -11.51 6.01 9.49
N GLU A 5 -11.63 7.20 10.05
CA GLU A 5 -11.87 8.43 9.28
C GLU A 5 -10.65 8.82 8.46
N GLU A 6 -9.45 8.68 9.03
CA GLU A 6 -8.18 8.87 8.30
C GLU A 6 -8.07 7.91 7.11
N GLY A 7 -8.48 6.64 7.30
CA GLY A 7 -8.54 5.65 6.22
C GLY A 7 -9.50 6.05 5.09
N LYS A 8 -10.69 6.56 5.42
CA LYS A 8 -11.68 7.05 4.44
C LYS A 8 -11.15 8.26 3.67
N LEU A 9 -10.51 9.20 4.34
CA LEU A 9 -9.88 10.35 3.70
C LEU A 9 -8.76 9.94 2.75
N MET A 10 -7.87 9.05 3.20
CA MET A 10 -6.79 8.53 2.37
C MET A 10 -7.32 7.81 1.13
N TYR A 11 -8.38 7.02 1.28
CA TYR A 11 -9.03 6.37 0.14
C TYR A 11 -9.59 7.39 -0.87
N GLY A 12 -10.33 8.40 -0.41
CA GLY A 12 -10.89 9.46 -1.27
C GLY A 12 -9.81 10.26 -1.99
N MET A 13 -8.71 10.55 -1.31
CA MET A 13 -7.53 11.23 -1.87
C MET A 13 -6.89 10.41 -3.00
N LEU A 14 -6.63 9.13 -2.76
CA LEU A 14 -6.05 8.23 -3.77
C LEU A 14 -6.99 8.02 -4.96
N PHE A 15 -8.30 7.87 -4.71
CA PHE A 15 -9.31 7.76 -5.75
C PHE A 15 -9.31 8.98 -6.68
N SER A 16 -9.26 10.17 -6.09
CA SER A 16 -9.21 11.44 -6.83
C SER A 16 -7.93 11.57 -7.64
N LEU A 17 -6.77 11.24 -7.05
CA LEU A 17 -5.48 11.28 -7.74
C LEU A 17 -5.41 10.30 -8.92
N LYS A 18 -5.90 9.07 -8.75
CA LYS A 18 -5.97 8.08 -9.84
C LYS A 18 -6.81 8.62 -11.00
N SER A 19 -7.98 9.17 -10.70
CA SER A 19 -8.88 9.75 -11.70
C SER A 19 -8.25 10.95 -12.40
N PHE A 20 -7.55 11.80 -11.65
CA PHE A 20 -6.83 12.95 -12.18
C PHE A 20 -5.72 12.53 -13.15
N VAL A 21 -4.81 11.64 -12.71
CA VAL A 21 -3.71 11.13 -13.54
C VAL A 21 -4.24 10.48 -14.82
N SER A 22 -5.31 9.69 -14.74
CA SER A 22 -5.91 9.06 -15.92
C SER A 22 -6.45 10.05 -16.94
N LYS A 23 -6.90 11.24 -16.52
CA LYS A 23 -7.47 12.27 -17.41
C LYS A 23 -6.41 13.19 -18.01
N ILE A 24 -5.34 13.45 -17.28
CA ILE A 24 -4.30 14.41 -17.69
C ILE A 24 -3.09 13.73 -18.34
N SER A 25 -2.96 12.41 -18.23
CA SER A 25 -1.84 11.71 -18.84
C SER A 25 -1.87 11.93 -20.36
N PRO A 26 -0.77 12.40 -20.97
CA PRO A 26 -0.71 12.63 -22.42
C PRO A 26 -0.66 11.32 -23.22
N LEU A 27 -0.52 10.18 -22.53
CA LEU A 27 -0.44 8.85 -23.10
C LEU A 27 -1.49 7.97 -22.42
N ASP A 28 -1.92 6.90 -23.10
CA ASP A 28 -2.70 5.83 -22.47
C ASP A 28 -1.86 5.14 -21.38
N SER A 29 -1.95 5.67 -20.16
CA SER A 29 -1.15 5.19 -19.04
C SER A 29 -1.72 3.87 -18.52
N LYS A 30 -1.15 2.76 -18.96
CA LYS A 30 -1.51 1.41 -18.47
C LYS A 30 -1.28 1.24 -16.96
N THR A 31 -0.42 2.06 -16.36
CA THR A 31 0.01 1.95 -14.96
C THR A 31 -0.71 2.88 -13.98
N GLY A 32 -1.32 3.98 -14.46
CA GLY A 32 -2.00 4.96 -13.61
C GLY A 32 -1.08 5.65 -12.57
N PHE A 33 -1.68 6.15 -11.48
CA PHE A 33 -0.96 6.79 -10.37
C PHE A 33 -0.14 5.77 -9.57
N LEU A 34 1.14 6.08 -9.31
CA LEU A 34 2.09 5.21 -8.62
C LEU A 34 2.59 5.77 -7.28
N SER A 35 2.92 7.06 -7.24
CA SER A 35 3.45 7.71 -6.04
C SER A 35 3.41 9.23 -6.18
N TYR A 36 3.53 9.92 -5.04
CA TYR A 36 3.90 11.33 -5.01
C TYR A 36 4.97 11.56 -3.93
N LYS A 37 5.73 12.65 -4.07
CA LYS A 37 6.72 13.08 -3.09
C LYS A 37 6.36 14.47 -2.59
N THR A 38 6.51 14.65 -1.29
CA THR A 38 6.49 15.96 -0.63
C THR A 38 7.90 16.30 -0.14
N THR A 39 8.07 17.45 0.50
CA THR A 39 9.34 17.80 1.16
C THR A 39 9.64 16.93 2.39
N LYS A 40 8.65 16.23 2.95
CA LYS A 40 8.79 15.48 4.21
C LYS A 40 8.73 13.97 4.02
N TYR A 41 7.99 13.46 3.05
CA TYR A 41 7.79 12.04 2.84
C TYR A 41 7.41 11.74 1.39
N ALA A 42 7.51 10.47 1.01
CA ALA A 42 6.97 9.94 -0.23
C ALA A 42 5.84 8.94 0.08
N LEU A 43 4.71 9.04 -0.64
CA LEU A 43 3.65 8.05 -0.60
C LEU A 43 3.76 7.17 -1.82
N HIS A 44 3.71 5.86 -1.63
CA HIS A 44 3.77 4.86 -2.69
C HIS A 44 2.51 4.00 -2.69
N LEU A 45 1.97 3.75 -3.87
CA LEU A 45 0.81 2.90 -4.11
C LEU A 45 1.23 1.69 -4.95
N TYR A 46 0.87 0.49 -4.47
CA TYR A 46 0.89 -0.73 -5.25
C TYR A 46 -0.53 -1.30 -5.30
N GLU A 47 -1.06 -1.47 -6.50
CA GLU A 47 -2.40 -2.03 -6.72
C GLU A 47 -2.31 -3.36 -7.46
N THR A 48 -2.99 -4.37 -6.94
CA THR A 48 -3.06 -5.70 -7.56
C THR A 48 -4.12 -5.69 -8.68
N PRO A 49 -4.07 -6.65 -9.62
CA PRO A 49 -5.12 -6.82 -10.62
C PRO A 49 -6.52 -7.07 -10.01
N THR A 50 -6.57 -7.59 -8.78
CA THR A 50 -7.82 -7.78 -8.02
C THR A 50 -8.32 -6.51 -7.31
N GLY A 51 -7.62 -5.38 -7.46
CA GLY A 51 -8.01 -4.08 -6.93
C GLY A 51 -7.58 -3.80 -5.49
N LEU A 52 -6.81 -4.69 -4.86
CA LEU A 52 -6.24 -4.46 -3.52
C LEU A 52 -5.16 -3.38 -3.60
N LYS A 53 -5.16 -2.46 -2.63
CA LYS A 53 -4.27 -1.30 -2.59
C LYS A 53 -3.38 -1.39 -1.36
N PHE A 54 -2.08 -1.42 -1.61
CA PHE A 54 -1.03 -1.35 -0.60
C PHE A 54 -0.42 0.04 -0.67
N VAL A 55 -0.52 0.77 0.44
CA VAL A 55 -0.09 2.17 0.54
C VAL A 55 0.99 2.26 1.60
N LEU A 56 2.10 2.94 1.29
CA LEU A 56 3.21 3.10 2.22
C LEU A 56 3.81 4.50 2.14
N ASN A 57 3.98 5.11 3.32
CA ASN A 57 4.75 6.33 3.47
C ASN A 57 6.20 6.00 3.85
N THR A 58 7.13 6.64 3.17
CA THR A 58 8.58 6.45 3.39
C THR A 58 9.28 7.79 3.47
N ASP A 59 10.57 7.76 3.81
CA ASP A 59 11.45 8.88 3.50
C ASP A 59 11.46 9.20 1.99
N VAL A 60 11.74 10.46 1.64
CA VAL A 60 11.77 10.96 0.26
C VAL A 60 12.81 10.24 -0.59
N GLN A 61 13.89 9.76 0.03
CA GLN A 61 15.01 9.08 -0.63
C GLN A 61 14.87 7.55 -0.68
N ALA A 62 13.78 6.99 -0.14
CA ALA A 62 13.57 5.55 -0.17
C ALA A 62 13.51 5.01 -1.61
N GLN A 63 14.21 3.91 -1.83
CA GLN A 63 14.29 3.21 -3.12
C GLN A 63 13.63 1.84 -3.03
N ASP A 64 13.38 1.21 -4.18
CA ASP A 64 12.80 -0.13 -4.31
C ASP A 64 11.45 -0.37 -3.59
N VAL A 65 10.75 0.70 -3.19
CA VAL A 65 9.51 0.62 -2.40
C VAL A 65 8.40 -0.17 -3.10
N ARG A 66 8.31 -0.08 -4.43
CA ARG A 66 7.33 -0.86 -5.21
C ARG A 66 7.60 -2.36 -5.15
N LYS A 67 8.88 -2.78 -5.18
CA LYS A 67 9.25 -4.20 -5.04
C LYS A 67 8.96 -4.70 -3.63
N PHE A 68 9.17 -3.85 -2.63
CA PHE A 68 8.80 -4.15 -1.25
C PHE A 68 7.28 -4.32 -1.10
N LEU A 69 6.46 -3.40 -1.61
CA LEU A 69 4.99 -3.54 -1.55
C LEU A 69 4.48 -4.78 -2.31
N ALA A 70 5.10 -5.13 -3.45
CA ALA A 70 4.81 -6.37 -4.14
C ALA A 70 5.16 -7.60 -3.28
N SER A 71 6.25 -7.55 -2.52
CA SER A 71 6.64 -8.60 -1.57
C SER A 71 5.69 -8.69 -0.37
N VAL A 72 5.21 -7.56 0.16
CA VAL A 72 4.16 -7.53 1.19
C VAL A 72 2.91 -8.25 0.69
N TYR A 73 2.50 -7.98 -0.56
CA TYR A 73 1.38 -8.71 -1.16
C TYR A 73 1.67 -10.21 -1.28
N SER A 74 2.76 -10.59 -1.97
CA SER A 74 2.98 -11.99 -2.35
C SER A 74 3.42 -12.89 -1.20
N LYS A 75 4.26 -12.38 -0.29
CA LYS A 75 4.87 -13.17 0.80
C LYS A 75 4.09 -13.07 2.12
N VAL A 76 3.29 -12.02 2.32
CA VAL A 76 2.58 -11.80 3.59
C VAL A 76 1.08 -11.85 3.41
N TYR A 77 0.49 -10.98 2.58
CA TYR A 77 -0.96 -10.94 2.42
C TYR A 77 -1.51 -12.24 1.84
N VAL A 78 -0.92 -12.76 0.76
CA VAL A 78 -1.39 -14.04 0.18
C VAL A 78 -1.22 -15.19 1.18
N GLU A 79 -0.09 -15.27 1.87
CA GLU A 79 0.23 -16.40 2.76
C GLU A 79 -0.64 -16.43 4.02
N TYR A 80 -0.82 -15.30 4.68
CA TYR A 80 -1.46 -15.25 6.00
C TYR A 80 -2.90 -14.72 5.97
N VAL A 81 -3.33 -14.15 4.83
CA VAL A 81 -4.71 -13.66 4.65
C VAL A 81 -5.47 -14.50 3.65
N VAL A 82 -5.03 -14.58 2.39
CA VAL A 82 -5.79 -15.27 1.34
C VAL A 82 -5.89 -16.76 1.59
N LYS A 83 -4.80 -17.40 2.05
CA LYS A 83 -4.79 -18.84 2.35
C LYS A 83 -5.44 -19.19 3.69
N ASN A 84 -5.79 -18.22 4.53
CA ASN A 84 -6.40 -18.46 5.83
C ASN A 84 -7.93 -18.38 5.73
N PRO A 85 -8.65 -19.52 5.71
CA PRO A 85 -10.11 -19.54 5.50
C PRO A 85 -10.90 -18.91 6.66
N LEU A 86 -10.26 -18.67 7.81
CA LEU A 86 -10.89 -18.06 8.97
C LEU A 86 -10.94 -16.52 8.88
N ILE A 87 -10.26 -15.91 7.91
CA ILE A 87 -10.25 -14.46 7.76
C ILE A 87 -11.38 -14.00 6.85
N ASN A 88 -12.21 -13.08 7.36
CA ASN A 88 -13.19 -12.37 6.56
C ASN A 88 -12.50 -11.21 5.81
N PRO A 89 -12.46 -11.22 4.46
CA PRO A 89 -11.79 -10.17 3.68
C PRO A 89 -12.50 -8.81 3.74
N ARG A 90 -13.73 -8.74 4.28
CA ARG A 90 -14.49 -7.49 4.44
C ARG A 90 -14.24 -6.77 5.77
N GLU A 91 -13.49 -7.40 6.66
CA GLU A 91 -13.18 -6.86 7.98
C GLU A 91 -11.69 -6.51 8.09
N PRO A 92 -11.31 -5.62 9.03
CA PRO A 92 -9.92 -5.39 9.34
C PRO A 92 -9.18 -6.69 9.69
N ILE A 93 -7.98 -6.88 9.14
CA ILE A 93 -7.16 -8.06 9.40
C ILE A 93 -6.64 -7.99 10.84
N LYS A 94 -7.07 -8.94 11.67
CA LYS A 94 -6.68 -9.05 13.10
C LYS A 94 -5.72 -10.20 13.39
N SER A 95 -5.30 -10.95 12.36
CA SER A 95 -4.45 -12.13 12.54
C SER A 95 -3.07 -11.75 13.08
N ASP A 96 -2.66 -12.35 14.20
CA ASP A 96 -1.33 -12.16 14.77
C ASP A 96 -0.23 -12.72 13.87
N LEU A 97 -0.50 -13.83 13.17
CA LEU A 97 0.45 -14.40 12.20
C LEU A 97 0.75 -13.41 11.07
N PHE A 98 -0.28 -12.75 10.54
CA PHE A 98 -0.11 -11.69 9.54
C PHE A 98 0.71 -10.52 10.09
N GLN A 99 0.36 -10.02 11.28
CA GLN A 99 1.06 -8.89 11.91
C GLN A 99 2.54 -9.20 12.14
N ASN A 100 2.84 -10.36 12.74
CA ASN A 100 4.21 -10.79 13.02
C ASN A 100 5.04 -10.97 11.74
N ALA A 101 4.46 -11.56 10.70
CA ALA A 101 5.15 -11.75 9.42
C ALA A 101 5.39 -10.41 8.70
N LEU A 102 4.44 -9.48 8.76
CA LEU A 102 4.60 -8.13 8.21
C LEU A 102 5.70 -7.37 8.94
N ASP A 103 5.70 -7.42 10.28
CA ASP A 103 6.71 -6.76 11.10
C ASP A 103 8.12 -7.32 10.86
N ALA A 104 8.25 -8.64 10.72
CA ALA A 104 9.51 -9.28 10.36
C ALA A 104 10.02 -8.79 9.00
N LEU A 105 9.14 -8.79 7.99
CA LEU A 105 9.49 -8.32 6.64
C LEU A 105 9.90 -6.84 6.61
N VAL A 106 9.21 -5.99 7.38
CA VAL A 106 9.56 -4.57 7.51
C VAL A 106 10.94 -4.40 8.14
N LYS A 107 11.25 -5.14 9.22
CA LYS A 107 12.54 -5.07 9.90
C LYS A 107 13.71 -5.57 9.06
N GLU A 108 13.47 -6.57 8.19
CA GLU A 108 14.47 -7.04 7.22
C GLU A 108 14.69 -6.05 6.07
N SER A 109 13.71 -5.18 5.80
CA SER A 109 13.83 -4.19 4.74
C SER A 109 14.76 -3.04 5.16
N SER A 110 15.58 -2.56 4.23
CA SER A 110 16.37 -1.34 4.42
C SER A 110 15.57 -0.06 4.16
N ILE A 111 14.23 -0.15 4.10
CA ILE A 111 13.37 1.00 3.76
C ILE A 111 13.06 1.79 5.02
N SER A 112 13.53 3.04 5.05
CA SER A 112 13.17 3.99 6.10
C SER A 112 11.69 4.37 6.02
N LEU A 113 10.88 3.77 6.88
CA LEU A 113 9.47 4.09 7.03
C LEU A 113 9.28 5.41 7.77
N LYS A 114 8.27 6.20 7.37
CA LYS A 114 7.73 7.28 8.20
C LYS A 114 6.32 6.88 8.64
N LEU A 115 6.19 6.65 9.95
CA LEU A 115 4.91 6.51 10.64
C LEU A 115 4.29 7.89 10.86
#